data_AF-A0A1W1CJJ4-F1
#
_entry.id   AF-A0A1W1CJJ4-F1
#
_cell.length_a   1.000
_cell.length_b   1.000
_cell.length_c   1.000
_cell.angle_alpha   90.00
_cell.angle_beta   90.00
_cell.angle_gamma   90.00
#
_symmetry.space_group_name_H-M   'P 1'
#
loop_
_entity.id
_entity.type
_entity.pdbx_description
1 polymer ?
#
loop_
_entity_poly.entity_id
_entity_poly.type
_entity_poly.pdbx_seq_one_letter_code
_entity_poly.pdbx_strand_id
1 'polypeptide(L)'
;MSHKSLSKLDAPKTITNNEKIISQNDFIVSKTDTKGKIIYCNEIFADMAGYPIGDLIGANHNLIRHPDMPKLAYKYLWDLVQAKDEFFGFVKNLRADGGYYWVFAYITPDLDNNGNIVSYTSVRRKMPQSAIDIITPIYKQLIEAEQNGGVAASEKILQDLLTQNNMEYKEFITNLQLGATL
;
A
#
# COMPACT_ATOMS: atom_id res chain seq x y z
N MET A 1 -5.27 -4.97 31.64
CA MET A 1 -4.14 -4.04 31.42
C MET A 1 -4.33 -3.41 30.04
N SER A 2 -4.19 -2.10 29.90
CA SER A 2 -4.29 -1.42 28.60
C SER A 2 -3.08 -1.83 27.75
N HIS A 3 -3.27 -2.69 26.75
CA HIS A 3 -2.25 -2.93 25.72
C HIS A 3 -2.11 -1.63 24.93
N LYS A 4 -0.93 -1.02 24.97
CA LYS A 4 -0.64 0.18 24.19
C LYS A 4 -0.52 -0.24 22.72
N SER A 5 -1.39 0.28 21.86
CA SER A 5 -1.32 0.03 20.41
C SER A 5 -0.02 0.57 19.83
N LEU A 6 0.57 -0.14 18.86
CA LEU A 6 1.77 0.30 18.17
C LEU A 6 1.53 1.60 17.37
N SER A 7 2.61 2.32 17.12
CA SER A 7 2.67 3.56 16.36
C SER A 7 3.79 3.49 15.34
N LYS A 8 3.87 4.47 14.44
CA LYS A 8 4.98 4.53 13.47
C LYS A 8 6.37 4.58 14.13
N LEU A 9 6.48 5.06 15.36
CA LEU A 9 7.74 5.10 16.12
C LEU A 9 8.24 3.71 16.53
N ASP A 10 7.34 2.73 16.55
CA ASP A 10 7.65 1.33 16.89
C ASP A 10 8.05 0.51 15.66
N ALA A 11 7.98 1.08 14.46
CA ALA A 11 8.47 0.45 13.24
C ALA A 11 10.00 0.28 13.29
N PRO A 12 10.56 -0.79 12.69
CA PRO A 12 11.99 -1.02 12.73
C PRO A 12 12.76 0.08 12.02
N LYS A 13 13.87 0.48 12.65
CA LYS A 13 14.78 1.51 12.13
C LYS A 13 15.79 0.95 11.14
N THR A 14 16.19 -0.31 11.34
CA THR A 14 17.07 -1.03 10.44
C THR A 14 16.23 -1.76 9.41
N ILE A 15 16.38 -1.38 8.14
CA ILE A 15 15.67 -2.00 7.03
C ILE A 15 16.63 -2.95 6.33
N THR A 16 16.15 -4.16 6.08
CA THR A 16 16.88 -5.22 5.38
C THR A 16 16.27 -5.43 4.01
N ASN A 17 17.06 -5.95 3.07
CA ASN A 17 16.57 -6.30 1.74
C ASN A 17 16.00 -7.74 1.69
N ASN A 18 15.35 -8.18 2.77
CA ASN A 18 14.77 -9.51 2.87
C ASN A 18 13.27 -9.45 2.58
N GLU A 19 12.89 -9.99 1.41
CA GLU A 19 11.49 -10.10 1.03
C GLU A 19 10.83 -11.33 1.64
N LYS A 20 9.67 -11.16 2.26
CA LYS A 20 8.72 -12.25 2.50
C LYS A 20 7.72 -12.29 1.36
N ILE A 21 7.73 -13.39 0.61
CA ILE A 21 6.86 -13.57 -0.55
C ILE A 21 5.52 -14.14 -0.09
N ILE A 22 4.42 -13.52 -0.56
CA ILE A 22 3.06 -13.97 -0.30
C ILE A 22 2.77 -15.24 -1.12
N SER A 23 2.05 -16.20 -0.54
CA SER A 23 1.63 -17.39 -1.27
C SER A 23 0.60 -17.04 -2.36
N GLN A 24 0.55 -17.82 -3.44
CA GLN A 24 -0.33 -17.52 -4.58
C GLN A 24 -1.83 -17.44 -4.22
N ASN A 25 -2.25 -18.21 -3.22
CA ASN A 25 -3.64 -18.33 -2.78
C ASN A 25 -3.96 -17.48 -1.54
N ASP A 26 -2.98 -16.77 -1.00
CA ASP A 26 -3.16 -15.97 0.22
C ASP A 26 -3.79 -14.62 -0.10
N PHE A 27 -4.77 -14.25 0.72
CA PHE A 27 -5.35 -12.92 0.74
C PHE A 27 -5.06 -12.25 2.07
N ILE A 28 -4.37 -11.12 2.01
CA ILE A 28 -4.14 -10.26 3.16
C ILE A 28 -5.36 -9.33 3.27
N VAL A 29 -6.04 -9.35 4.42
CA VAL A 29 -7.24 -8.52 4.65
C VAL A 29 -7.04 -7.65 5.88
N SER A 30 -7.34 -6.35 5.73
CA SER A 30 -7.44 -5.45 6.87
C SER A 30 -8.56 -4.45 6.68
N LYS A 31 -9.07 -3.93 7.79
CA LYS A 31 -10.06 -2.86 7.84
C LYS A 31 -9.57 -1.77 8.77
N THR A 32 -9.78 -0.52 8.39
CA THR A 32 -9.46 0.63 9.24
C THR A 32 -10.69 1.48 9.53
N ASP A 33 -10.64 2.24 10.62
CA ASP A 33 -11.54 3.38 10.80
C ASP A 33 -11.23 4.49 9.77
N THR A 34 -12.01 5.57 9.79
CA THR A 34 -11.85 6.73 8.90
C THR A 34 -10.55 7.52 9.14
N LYS A 35 -9.83 7.24 10.23
CA LYS A 35 -8.54 7.84 10.58
C LYS A 35 -7.35 6.92 10.25
N GLY A 36 -7.61 5.78 9.63
CA GLY A 36 -6.59 4.80 9.25
C GLY A 36 -6.08 3.92 10.39
N LYS A 37 -6.79 3.86 11.53
CA LYS A 37 -6.47 2.91 12.61
C LYS A 37 -7.05 1.54 12.26
N ILE A 38 -6.25 0.50 12.40
CA ILE A 38 -6.66 -0.88 12.10
C ILE A 38 -7.70 -1.31 13.14
N ILE A 39 -8.90 -1.65 12.68
CA ILE A 39 -9.98 -2.20 13.52
C ILE A 39 -10.17 -3.70 13.30
N TYR A 40 -9.63 -4.23 12.20
CA TYR A 40 -9.59 -5.65 11.91
C TYR A 40 -8.40 -5.98 11.01
N CYS A 41 -7.81 -7.14 11.21
CA CYS A 41 -6.89 -7.77 10.26
C CYS A 41 -6.97 -9.29 10.39
N ASN A 42 -6.68 -10.02 9.31
CA ASN A 42 -6.61 -11.48 9.35
C ASN A 42 -5.22 -11.98 9.78
N GLU A 43 -5.11 -13.27 10.06
CA GLU A 43 -3.84 -13.90 10.49
C GLU A 43 -2.73 -13.73 9.46
N ILE A 44 -3.07 -13.80 8.17
CA ILE A 44 -2.11 -13.61 7.06
C ILE A 44 -1.53 -12.19 7.11
N PHE A 45 -2.35 -11.16 7.37
CA PHE A 45 -1.83 -9.80 7.55
C PHE A 45 -0.84 -9.71 8.71
N ALA A 46 -1.15 -10.30 9.86
CA ALA A 46 -0.28 -10.27 11.03
C ALA A 46 1.04 -11.00 10.77
N ASP A 47 1.00 -12.18 10.17
CA ASP A 47 2.18 -12.96 9.81
C ASP A 47 3.05 -12.26 8.75
N MET A 48 2.41 -11.63 7.75
CA MET A 48 3.11 -10.86 6.72
C MET A 48 3.67 -9.55 7.25
N ALA A 49 3.02 -8.90 8.21
CA ALA A 49 3.55 -7.71 8.88
C ALA A 49 4.61 -8.04 9.95
N GLY A 50 4.60 -9.26 10.48
CA GLY A 50 5.52 -9.69 11.55
C GLY A 50 5.15 -9.19 12.94
N TYR A 51 3.90 -8.77 13.15
CA TYR A 51 3.41 -8.29 14.43
C TYR A 51 2.28 -9.19 14.96
N PRO A 52 2.13 -9.36 16.28
CA PRO A 52 0.95 -9.96 16.87
C PRO A 52 -0.32 -9.17 16.49
N ILE A 53 -1.44 -9.87 16.24
CA ILE A 53 -2.73 -9.23 15.93
C ILE A 53 -3.10 -8.20 17.00
N GLY A 54 -2.93 -8.54 18.29
CA GLY A 54 -3.27 -7.65 19.40
C GLY A 54 -2.52 -6.32 19.40
N ASP A 55 -1.31 -6.28 18.84
CA ASP A 55 -0.49 -5.07 18.73
C ASP A 55 -0.86 -4.22 17.49
N LEU A 56 -1.42 -4.88 16.47
CA LEU A 56 -1.90 -4.25 15.24
C LEU A 56 -3.26 -3.58 15.42
N ILE A 57 -4.17 -4.18 16.20
CA ILE A 57 -5.48 -3.57 16.46
C ILE A 57 -5.30 -2.24 17.21
N GLY A 58 -5.88 -1.18 16.66
CA GLY A 58 -5.76 0.19 17.16
C GLY A 58 -4.53 0.96 16.65
N ALA A 59 -3.53 0.26 16.07
CA ALA A 59 -2.38 0.90 15.45
C ALA A 59 -2.77 1.58 14.13
N ASN A 60 -2.05 2.64 13.75
CA ASN A 60 -2.26 3.25 12.43
C ASN A 60 -1.64 2.35 11.35
N HIS A 61 -2.34 2.15 10.23
CA HIS A 61 -1.85 1.31 9.13
C HIS A 61 -0.51 1.81 8.54
N ASN A 62 -0.14 3.08 8.77
CA ASN A 62 1.17 3.59 8.37
C ASN A 62 2.37 2.93 9.10
N LEU A 63 2.13 2.17 10.17
CA LEU A 63 3.13 1.35 10.87
C LEU A 63 3.96 0.54 9.86
N ILE A 64 3.27 -0.15 8.95
CA ILE A 64 3.87 -1.01 7.93
C ILE A 64 4.24 -0.29 6.62
N ARG A 65 4.21 1.04 6.58
CA ARG A 65 4.67 1.79 5.39
C ARG A 65 6.19 1.66 5.22
N HIS A 66 6.62 1.13 4.08
CA HIS A 66 8.02 1.10 3.68
C HIS A 66 8.49 2.50 3.21
N PRO A 67 9.73 2.94 3.47
CA PRO A 67 10.25 4.22 2.97
C PRO A 67 10.40 4.27 1.44
N ASP A 68 10.66 3.14 0.78
CA ASP A 68 10.67 3.05 -0.70
C ASP A 68 9.28 3.17 -1.35
N MET A 69 8.28 3.67 -0.62
CA MET A 69 6.98 4.01 -1.20
C MET A 69 6.87 5.52 -1.44
N PRO A 70 6.68 5.96 -2.70
CA PRO A 70 6.48 7.38 -3.01
C PRO A 70 5.24 7.90 -2.28
N LYS A 71 5.28 9.17 -1.85
CA LYS A 71 4.12 9.86 -1.27
C LYS A 71 2.97 9.94 -2.28
N LEU A 72 3.27 10.04 -3.58
CA LEU A 72 2.28 10.07 -4.65
C LEU A 72 1.31 8.87 -4.60
N ALA A 73 1.81 7.66 -4.37
CA ALA A 73 0.97 6.46 -4.31
C ALA A 73 -0.10 6.56 -3.20
N TYR A 74 0.25 7.15 -2.05
CA TYR A 74 -0.69 7.39 -0.97
C TYR A 74 -1.62 8.57 -1.24
N LYS A 75 -1.15 9.60 -1.96
CA LYS A 75 -2.03 10.67 -2.43
C LYS A 75 -3.15 10.08 -3.30
N TYR A 76 -2.81 9.28 -4.31
CA TYR A 76 -3.79 8.62 -5.18
C TYR A 76 -4.76 7.74 -4.40
N LEU A 77 -4.25 6.93 -3.45
CA LEU A 77 -5.09 6.16 -2.55
C LEU A 77 -6.13 7.03 -1.85
N TRP A 78 -5.68 8.09 -1.18
CA TRP A 78 -6.58 8.93 -0.38
C TRP A 78 -7.56 9.73 -1.24
N ASP A 79 -7.11 10.28 -2.36
CA ASP A 79 -7.97 11.02 -3.29
C ASP A 79 -9.13 10.14 -3.78
N LEU A 80 -8.84 8.89 -4.16
CA LEU A 80 -9.84 7.95 -4.66
C LEU A 80 -10.81 7.50 -3.57
N VAL A 81 -10.32 6.98 -2.44
CA VAL A 81 -11.22 6.42 -1.41
C VAL A 81 -12.01 7.49 -0.68
N GLN A 82 -11.52 8.73 -0.61
CA GLN A 82 -12.30 9.86 -0.09
C GLN A 82 -13.37 10.35 -1.08
N ALA A 83 -13.13 10.19 -2.38
CA ALA A 83 -14.12 10.41 -3.44
C ALA A 83 -15.15 9.28 -3.55
N LYS A 84 -15.15 8.30 -2.63
CA LYS A 84 -15.99 7.10 -2.66
C LYS A 84 -15.70 6.15 -3.82
N ASP A 85 -14.49 6.23 -4.38
CA ASP A 85 -14.00 5.35 -5.44
C ASP A 85 -13.04 4.28 -4.87
N GLU A 86 -12.68 3.32 -5.70
CA GLU A 86 -11.77 2.25 -5.36
C GLU A 86 -10.32 2.55 -5.78
N PHE A 87 -9.38 2.10 -4.96
CA PHE A 87 -7.95 2.17 -5.27
C PHE A 87 -7.40 0.79 -5.63
N PHE A 88 -6.66 0.75 -6.74
CA PHE A 88 -5.75 -0.33 -7.07
C PHE A 88 -4.32 0.19 -7.10
N GLY A 89 -3.39 -0.55 -6.49
CA GLY A 89 -1.99 -0.15 -6.56
C GLY A 89 -1.03 -1.19 -6.00
N PHE A 90 0.24 -1.02 -6.31
CA PHE A 90 1.30 -1.84 -5.77
C PHE A 90 1.89 -1.18 -4.52
N VAL A 91 2.07 -1.95 -3.45
CA VAL A 91 2.54 -1.42 -2.17
C VAL A 91 3.64 -2.30 -1.62
N LYS A 92 4.79 -1.70 -1.34
CA LYS A 92 5.85 -2.30 -0.51
C LYS A 92 5.55 -2.00 0.95
N ASN A 93 5.41 -3.04 1.75
CA ASN A 93 5.14 -2.93 3.17
C ASN A 93 6.38 -3.37 3.97
N LEU A 94 6.62 -2.69 5.09
CA LEU A 94 7.68 -2.94 6.05
C LEU A 94 7.20 -3.95 7.10
N ARG A 95 8.03 -4.95 7.37
CA ARG A 95 7.82 -5.96 8.42
C ARG A 95 8.43 -5.51 9.74
N ALA A 96 8.00 -6.09 10.85
CA ALA A 96 8.55 -5.85 12.18
C ALA A 96 10.04 -6.23 12.31
N ASP A 97 10.51 -7.21 11.54
CA ASP A 97 11.90 -7.68 11.49
C ASP A 97 12.80 -6.81 10.60
N GLY A 98 12.27 -5.72 10.02
CA GLY A 98 12.97 -4.84 9.10
C GLY A 98 13.00 -5.33 7.66
N GLY A 99 12.52 -6.54 7.36
CA GLY A 99 12.28 -7.00 5.99
C GLY A 99 11.06 -6.33 5.35
N TYR A 100 10.68 -6.78 4.16
CA TYR A 100 9.55 -6.21 3.43
C TYR A 100 8.71 -7.27 2.72
N TYR A 101 7.57 -6.85 2.17
CA TYR A 101 6.77 -7.64 1.25
C TYR A 101 6.01 -6.75 0.26
N TRP A 102 5.89 -7.20 -0.98
CA TRP A 102 5.08 -6.54 -2.01
C TRP A 102 3.66 -7.08 -2.05
N VAL A 103 2.69 -6.20 -2.30
CA VAL A 103 1.29 -6.55 -2.55
C VAL A 103 0.76 -5.80 -3.76
N PHE A 104 -0.18 -6.44 -4.45
CA PHE A 104 -1.23 -5.73 -5.17
C PHE A 104 -2.39 -5.48 -4.23
N ALA A 105 -2.73 -4.21 -4.00
CA ALA A 105 -3.75 -3.78 -3.08
C ALA A 105 -5.01 -3.33 -3.83
N TYR A 106 -6.15 -3.79 -3.34
CA TYR A 106 -7.48 -3.30 -3.66
C TYR A 106 -8.08 -2.69 -2.39
N ILE A 107 -8.47 -1.41 -2.44
CA ILE A 107 -8.97 -0.68 -1.26
C ILE A 107 -10.27 0.04 -1.61
N THR A 108 -11.28 -0.14 -0.76
CA THR A 108 -12.60 0.47 -0.92
C THR A 108 -13.02 1.21 0.35
N PRO A 109 -13.75 2.32 0.23
CA PRO A 109 -14.50 2.89 1.34
C PRO A 109 -15.74 2.05 1.62
N ASP A 110 -16.00 1.76 2.90
CA ASP A 110 -17.29 1.21 3.33
C ASP A 110 -18.22 2.37 3.66
N LEU A 111 -19.46 2.31 3.17
CA LEU A 111 -20.45 3.37 3.32
C LEU A 111 -21.61 2.94 4.24
N ASP A 112 -22.14 3.87 5.04
CA ASP A 112 -23.41 3.67 5.76
C ASP A 112 -24.64 3.87 4.85
N ASN A 113 -25.84 3.67 5.41
CA ASN A 113 -27.11 3.85 4.68
C ASN A 113 -27.34 5.29 4.17
N ASN A 114 -26.62 6.27 4.70
CA ASN A 114 -26.68 7.67 4.28
C ASN A 114 -25.57 8.01 3.27
N GLY A 115 -24.75 7.03 2.89
CA GLY A 115 -23.61 7.20 1.98
C GLY A 115 -22.39 7.85 2.63
N ASN A 116 -22.29 7.92 3.95
CA ASN A 116 -21.09 8.41 4.64
C ASN A 116 -20.04 7.32 4.73
N ILE A 117 -18.77 7.68 4.55
CA ILE A 117 -17.66 6.75 4.75
C ILE A 117 -17.52 6.44 6.25
N VAL A 118 -17.57 5.16 6.61
CA VAL A 118 -17.45 4.69 8.01
C VAL A 118 -16.16 3.92 8.28
N SER A 119 -15.54 3.37 7.23
CA SER A 119 -14.29 2.62 7.32
C SER A 119 -13.68 2.42 5.93
N TYR A 120 -12.47 1.87 5.89
CA TYR A 120 -11.84 1.42 4.65
C TYR A 120 -11.48 -0.05 4.75
N THR A 121 -11.81 -0.82 3.72
CA THR A 121 -11.46 -2.24 3.60
C THR A 121 -10.38 -2.43 2.56
N SER A 122 -9.33 -3.18 2.90
CA SER A 122 -8.24 -3.53 1.99
C SER A 122 -8.13 -5.04 1.83
N VAL A 123 -8.14 -5.50 0.57
CA VAL A 123 -7.80 -6.85 0.17
C VAL A 123 -6.53 -6.80 -0.66
N ARG A 124 -5.57 -7.65 -0.34
CA ARG A 124 -4.25 -7.66 -0.95
C ARG A 124 -3.87 -9.07 -1.34
N ARG A 125 -3.19 -9.20 -2.48
CA ARG A 125 -2.65 -10.48 -2.98
C ARG A 125 -1.23 -10.32 -3.48
N LYS A 126 -0.62 -11.45 -3.80
CA LYS A 126 0.71 -11.50 -4.41
C LYS A 126 0.80 -10.64 -5.68
N MET A 127 1.84 -9.83 -5.73
CA MET A 127 2.26 -9.09 -6.93
C MET A 127 3.14 -9.99 -7.80
N PRO A 128 2.95 -10.03 -9.14
CA PRO A 128 3.81 -10.83 -10.01
C PRO A 128 5.22 -10.22 -10.08
N GLN A 129 6.24 -11.07 -10.25
CA GLN A 129 7.63 -10.63 -10.32
C GLN A 129 7.87 -9.62 -11.46
N SER A 130 7.25 -9.83 -12.62
CA SER A 130 7.35 -8.91 -13.76
C SER A 130 6.88 -7.49 -13.41
N ALA A 131 5.81 -7.35 -12.62
CA ALA A 131 5.37 -6.05 -12.14
C ALA A 131 6.36 -5.46 -11.13
N ILE A 132 6.98 -6.26 -10.27
CA ILE A 132 7.97 -5.78 -9.28
C ILE A 132 9.17 -5.18 -10.02
N ASP A 133 9.65 -5.87 -11.07
CA ASP A 133 10.79 -5.44 -11.87
C ASP A 133 10.53 -4.12 -12.59
N ILE A 134 9.28 -3.86 -12.99
CA ILE A 134 8.84 -2.60 -13.63
C ILE A 134 8.62 -1.48 -12.59
N ILE A 135 7.92 -1.78 -11.49
CA ILE A 135 7.47 -0.77 -10.52
C ILE A 135 8.61 -0.28 -9.64
N THR A 136 9.55 -1.15 -9.27
CA THR A 136 10.67 -0.78 -8.40
C THR A 136 11.49 0.40 -8.93
N PRO A 137 11.99 0.41 -10.19
CA PRO A 137 12.71 1.55 -10.72
C PRO A 137 11.83 2.80 -10.89
N ILE A 138 10.54 2.64 -11.23
CA ILE A 138 9.60 3.77 -11.30
C ILE A 138 9.47 4.43 -9.92
N TYR A 139 9.23 3.66 -8.86
CA TYR A 139 9.07 4.20 -7.51
C TYR A 139 10.33 4.91 -7.02
N LYS A 140 11.51 4.39 -7.37
CA LYS A 140 12.78 5.08 -7.11
C LYS A 140 12.82 6.46 -7.77
N GLN A 141 12.48 6.56 -9.06
CA GLN A 141 12.43 7.84 -9.77
C GLN A 141 11.41 8.81 -9.16
N LEU A 142 10.23 8.32 -8.77
CA LEU A 142 9.21 9.14 -8.12
C LEU A 142 9.71 9.69 -6.78
N ILE A 143 10.37 8.87 -5.96
CA ILE A 143 10.94 9.31 -4.67
C ILE A 143 12.03 10.35 -4.88
N GLU A 144 12.92 10.16 -5.85
CA GLU A 144 13.97 11.13 -6.19
C GLU A 144 13.37 12.48 -6.65
N ALA A 145 12.29 12.44 -7.44
CA ALA A 145 11.57 13.65 -7.84
C ALA A 145 10.88 14.35 -6.65
N GLU A 146 10.30 13.58 -5.73
CA GLU A 146 9.65 14.11 -4.52
C GLU A 146 10.63 14.86 -3.60
N GLN A 147 11.91 14.48 -3.58
CA GLN A 147 12.92 15.14 -2.76
C GLN A 147 13.18 16.59 -3.20
N ASN A 148 13.09 16.87 -4.50
CA ASN A 148 13.45 18.17 -5.08
C ASN A 148 12.24 19.02 -5.44
N GLY A 149 11.13 18.39 -5.85
CA GLY A 149 9.94 19.08 -6.35
C GLY A 149 8.63 18.64 -5.70
N GLY A 150 8.69 17.84 -4.63
CA GLY A 150 7.52 17.35 -3.92
C GLY A 150 6.63 16.43 -4.77
N VAL A 151 5.41 16.18 -4.27
CA VAL A 151 4.48 15.23 -4.90
C VAL A 151 4.11 15.62 -6.33
N ALA A 152 4.05 16.93 -6.63
CA ALA A 152 3.76 17.42 -7.98
C ALA A 152 4.83 17.01 -9.01
N ALA A 153 6.11 16.94 -8.62
CA ALA A 153 7.18 16.51 -9.52
C ALA A 153 7.07 15.01 -9.84
N SER A 154 6.81 14.16 -8.85
CA SER A 154 6.53 12.75 -9.10
C SER A 154 5.24 12.53 -9.89
N GLU A 155 4.20 13.34 -9.64
CA GLU A 155 2.92 13.24 -10.35
C GLU A 155 3.12 13.47 -11.85
N LYS A 156 3.92 14.48 -12.21
CA LYS A 156 4.30 14.73 -13.61
C LYS A 156 5.01 13.53 -14.24
N ILE A 157 5.97 12.91 -13.56
CA ILE A 157 6.68 11.73 -14.10
C ILE A 157 5.72 10.58 -14.37
N LEU A 158 4.79 10.31 -13.44
CA LEU A 158 3.79 9.27 -13.62
C LEU A 158 2.85 9.60 -14.79
N GLN A 159 2.39 10.85 -14.90
CA GLN A 159 1.53 11.30 -16.00
C GLN A 159 2.22 11.20 -17.36
N ASP A 160 3.50 11.58 -17.45
CA ASP A 160 4.29 11.45 -18.68
C ASP A 160 4.43 9.97 -19.08
N LEU A 161 4.70 9.08 -18.12
CA LEU A 161 4.74 7.63 -18.35
C LEU A 161 3.41 7.08 -18.87
N LEU A 162 2.31 7.43 -18.21
CA LEU A 162 0.97 6.98 -18.59
C LEU A 162 0.58 7.49 -19.99
N THR A 163 0.88 8.75 -20.29
CA THR A 163 0.61 9.38 -21.59
C THR A 163 1.42 8.74 -22.71
N GLN A 164 2.72 8.47 -22.48
CA GLN A 164 3.59 7.82 -23.47
C GLN A 164 3.12 6.41 -23.84
N ASN A 165 2.46 5.72 -22.91
CA ASN A 165 1.91 4.38 -23.12
C ASN A 165 0.42 4.40 -23.52
N ASN A 166 -0.20 5.57 -23.63
CA ASN A 166 -1.63 5.73 -23.89
C ASN A 166 -2.50 4.88 -22.93
N MET A 167 -2.18 4.92 -21.63
CA MET A 167 -2.88 4.15 -20.59
C MET A 167 -3.33 5.05 -19.45
N GLU A 168 -4.47 4.72 -18.87
CA GLU A 168 -4.91 5.28 -17.60
C GLU A 168 -4.19 4.60 -16.41
N TYR A 169 -4.14 5.25 -15.25
CA TYR A 169 -3.48 4.69 -14.06
C TYR A 169 -4.01 3.30 -13.68
N LYS A 170 -5.35 3.16 -13.63
CA LYS A 170 -5.99 1.88 -13.26
C LYS A 170 -5.63 0.80 -14.26
N GLU A 171 -5.67 1.11 -15.55
CA GLU A 171 -5.32 0.20 -16.63
C GLU A 171 -3.85 -0.25 -16.51
N PHE A 172 -2.93 0.70 -16.36
CA PHE A 172 -1.51 0.43 -16.14
C PHE A 172 -1.28 -0.55 -15.00
N ILE A 173 -1.85 -0.27 -13.82
CA ILE A 173 -1.72 -1.15 -12.66
C ILE A 173 -2.33 -2.54 -12.91
N THR A 174 -3.52 -2.61 -13.51
CA THR A 174 -4.18 -3.90 -13.78
C THR A 174 -3.44 -4.73 -14.82
N ASN A 175 -2.90 -4.12 -15.87
CA ASN A 175 -2.14 -4.79 -16.92
C ASN A 175 -0.87 -5.42 -16.35
N LEU A 176 -0.13 -4.66 -15.53
CA LEU A 176 1.05 -5.18 -14.85
C LEU A 176 0.70 -6.34 -13.91
N GLN A 177 -0.42 -6.24 -13.18
CA GLN A 177 -0.87 -7.32 -12.30
C GLN A 177 -1.26 -8.60 -13.09
N LEU A 178 -1.70 -8.46 -14.34
CA LEU A 178 -1.98 -9.58 -15.25
C LEU A 178 -0.72 -10.11 -15.97
N GLY A 179 0.44 -9.50 -15.73
CA GLY A 179 1.73 -9.92 -16.28
C GLY A 179 2.11 -9.27 -17.61
N ALA A 180 1.42 -8.20 -18.02
CA ALA A 180 1.83 -7.41 -19.18
C ALA A 180 3.18 -6.73 -18.96
N THR A 181 3.92 -6.51 -20.04
CA THR A 181 5.11 -5.67 -20.07
C THR A 181 4.77 -4.29 -20.64
N LEU A 182 5.51 -3.26 -20.23
CA LEU A 182 5.45 -1.92 -20.86
C LEU A 182 6.13 -1.92 -22.22
#